data_AF-A0A0G0VI90-F1
#
_entry.id   AF-A0A0G0VI90-F1
#
_cell.length_a   1.000
_cell.length_b   1.000
_cell.length_c   1.000
_cell.angle_alpha   90.00
_cell.angle_beta   90.00
_cell.angle_gamma   90.00
#
_symmetry.space_group_name_H-M   'P 1'
#
loop_
_entity.id
_entity.type
_entity.pdbx_description
1 polymer ?
#
loop_
_entity_poly.entity_id
_entity_poly.type
_entity_poly.pdbx_seq_one_letter_code
_entity_poly.pdbx_strand_id
1 'polypeptide(L)'
;MIKTQNKKLSKEDRNKLWGDTGPYSQVQLIIENRILDDERSRQFLIVSVNINPFTFEYTRDHIDDFKQDVEVLGILEHGEYQGLPDGYECYSFISEFHDRGLLTIAEKRVSDTEAAVIRMHKYVMDYLELGQLKRHGEREAIFNIQDAFGEFLCDQHKRLAEKTYDHYVNAIGLFETCLDVYGEIYLDDQKRGEFEQAQKKQGSQEILFTKYFHPSILHYSDFGHFLDYFLPRKVMVGKDTAKKYSTAIICLYKWMHEKGYIKTVDVKGDISELREDFRQNLDSY
;
A
#
# COMPACT_ATOMS: atom_id res chain seq x y z
N MET A 1 7.76 -14.35 29.56
CA MET A 1 6.71 -15.25 29.02
C MET A 1 5.41 -14.47 29.01
N ILE A 2 5.04 -13.88 27.88
CA ILE A 2 3.73 -13.25 27.71
C ILE A 2 2.71 -14.38 27.63
N LYS A 3 1.74 -14.40 28.56
CA LYS A 3 0.65 -15.38 28.57
C LYS A 3 -0.24 -15.09 27.36
N THR A 4 -0.21 -15.96 26.37
CA THR A 4 -1.04 -15.90 25.17
C THR A 4 -2.49 -16.20 25.53
N GLN A 5 -3.37 -15.19 25.52
CA GLN A 5 -4.82 -15.41 25.53
C GLN A 5 -5.32 -15.23 24.09
N ASN A 6 -5.67 -16.35 23.46
CA ASN A 6 -6.29 -16.36 22.13
C ASN A 6 -7.74 -15.87 22.27
N LYS A 7 -7.92 -14.55 22.47
CA LYS A 7 -9.20 -13.93 22.81
C LYS A 7 -9.85 -13.43 21.52
N LYS A 8 -10.86 -14.17 21.06
CA LYS A 8 -11.70 -13.74 19.93
C LYS A 8 -12.46 -12.46 20.33
N LEU A 9 -12.16 -11.35 19.65
CA LEU A 9 -12.82 -10.06 19.88
C LEU A 9 -14.34 -10.14 19.72
N SER A 10 -15.07 -9.46 20.60
CA SER A 10 -16.50 -9.26 20.43
C SER A 10 -16.79 -8.32 19.27
N LYS A 11 -18.04 -8.28 18.79
CA LYS A 11 -18.46 -7.33 17.75
C LYS A 11 -18.31 -5.87 18.23
N GLU A 12 -18.55 -5.63 19.51
CA GLU A 12 -18.40 -4.32 20.14
C GLU A 12 -16.93 -3.87 20.16
N ASP A 13 -16.02 -4.76 20.55
CA ASP A 13 -14.59 -4.47 20.55
C ASP A 13 -14.05 -4.17 19.15
N ARG A 14 -14.55 -4.90 18.12
CA ARG A 14 -14.20 -4.62 16.72
C ARG A 14 -14.67 -3.23 16.27
N ASN A 15 -15.88 -2.83 16.65
CA ASN A 15 -16.37 -1.48 16.33
C ASN A 15 -15.53 -0.39 17.02
N LYS A 16 -15.00 -0.67 18.21
CA LYS A 16 -14.12 0.23 18.95
C LYS A 16 -12.70 0.33 18.37
N LEU A 17 -12.31 -0.49 17.40
CA LEU A 17 -11.03 -0.36 16.68
C LEU A 17 -11.11 0.66 15.54
N TRP A 18 -12.32 0.99 15.07
CA TRP A 18 -12.62 1.87 13.93
C TRP A 18 -12.12 1.41 12.55
N GLY A 19 -11.04 0.63 12.47
CA GLY A 19 -10.58 0.04 11.21
C GLY A 19 -11.19 -1.34 10.96
N ASP A 20 -11.40 -1.65 9.68
CA ASP A 20 -11.95 -2.95 9.24
C ASP A 20 -11.02 -4.13 9.55
N THR A 21 -9.71 -3.88 9.62
CA THR A 21 -8.65 -4.89 9.80
C THR A 21 -7.75 -4.65 11.02
N GLY A 22 -7.93 -3.56 11.75
CA GLY A 22 -7.06 -3.17 12.86
C GLY A 22 -7.44 -1.82 13.49
N PRO A 23 -6.69 -1.36 14.49
CA PRO A 23 -6.93 -0.06 15.12
C PRO A 23 -6.70 1.08 14.12
N TYR A 24 -7.60 2.05 14.08
CA TYR A 24 -7.51 3.27 13.30
C TYR A 24 -7.50 4.49 14.23
N SER A 25 -6.67 5.47 13.94
CA SER A 25 -6.49 6.70 14.73
C SER A 25 -6.00 7.80 13.80
N GLN A 26 -6.13 9.06 14.21
CA GLN A 26 -5.67 10.20 13.43
C GLN A 26 -4.89 11.19 14.29
N VAL A 27 -3.86 11.79 13.69
CA VAL A 27 -3.14 12.95 14.23
C VAL A 27 -3.32 14.09 13.23
N GLN A 28 -3.58 15.29 13.72
CA GLN A 28 -3.87 16.45 12.89
C GLN A 28 -3.06 17.66 13.34
N LEU A 29 -2.54 18.41 12.37
CA LEU A 29 -2.05 19.78 12.58
C LEU A 29 -3.12 20.77 12.13
N ILE A 30 -3.63 21.54 13.07
CA ILE A 30 -4.74 22.48 12.87
C ILE A 30 -4.19 23.90 13.00
N ILE A 31 -4.50 24.75 12.03
CA ILE A 31 -4.31 26.20 12.12
C ILE A 31 -5.65 26.82 12.50
N GLU A 32 -5.79 27.24 13.74
CA GLU A 32 -7.01 27.88 14.24
C GLU A 32 -6.90 29.40 14.12
N ASN A 33 -7.79 30.02 13.36
CA ASN A 33 -7.90 31.48 13.28
C ASN A 33 -9.03 31.95 14.20
N ARG A 34 -8.69 32.79 15.18
CA ARG A 34 -9.66 33.44 16.06
C ARG A 34 -9.93 34.86 15.57
N ILE A 35 -11.20 35.13 15.27
CA ILE A 35 -11.68 36.43 14.77
C ILE A 35 -12.32 37.16 15.95
N LEU A 36 -12.00 38.43 16.11
CA LEU A 36 -12.65 39.34 17.05
C LEU A 36 -13.08 40.57 16.25
N ASP A 37 -14.36 40.92 16.34
CA ASP A 37 -14.97 41.98 15.53
C ASP A 37 -14.77 41.77 14.02
N ASP A 38 -14.15 42.73 13.32
CA ASP A 38 -13.91 42.71 11.88
C ASP A 38 -12.48 42.27 11.49
N GLU A 39 -11.67 41.80 12.46
CA GLU A 39 -10.29 41.39 12.21
C GLU A 39 -9.90 40.04 12.82
N ARG A 40 -8.84 39.45 12.25
CA ARG A 40 -8.21 38.26 12.84
C ARG A 40 -7.47 38.69 14.10
N SER A 41 -7.97 38.28 15.25
CA SER A 41 -7.38 38.56 16.56
C SER A 41 -6.12 37.75 16.81
N ARG A 42 -6.22 36.41 16.66
CA ARG A 42 -5.11 35.48 16.98
C ARG A 42 -5.12 34.29 16.03
N GLN A 43 -3.97 33.65 15.90
CA GLN A 43 -3.83 32.39 15.19
C GLN A 43 -3.13 31.39 16.10
N PHE A 44 -3.59 30.14 16.15
CA PHE A 44 -2.98 29.08 16.95
C PHE A 44 -2.59 27.91 16.06
N LEU A 45 -1.48 27.25 16.40
CA LEU A 45 -1.14 25.92 15.91
C LEU A 45 -1.53 24.92 16.99
N ILE A 46 -2.34 23.93 16.60
CA ILE A 46 -2.83 22.87 17.48
C ILE A 46 -2.44 21.53 16.86
N VAL A 47 -1.82 20.66 17.66
CA VAL A 47 -1.65 19.25 17.32
C VAL A 47 -2.67 18.46 18.14
N SER A 48 -3.65 17.87 17.46
CA SER A 48 -4.69 17.02 18.07
C SER A 48 -4.51 15.58 17.62
N VAL A 49 -4.88 14.64 18.47
CA VAL A 49 -4.96 13.22 18.17
C VAL A 49 -6.32 12.65 18.57
N ASN A 50 -6.95 11.89 17.69
CA ASN A 50 -8.09 11.04 18.01
C ASN A 50 -7.68 9.57 17.99
N ILE A 51 -7.92 8.89 19.10
CA ILE A 51 -7.57 7.48 19.28
C ILE A 51 -8.83 6.63 19.40
N ASN A 52 -8.86 5.52 18.68
CA ASN A 52 -9.97 4.58 18.82
C ASN A 52 -10.09 4.07 20.27
N PRO A 53 -11.32 3.89 20.77
CA PRO A 53 -11.54 3.53 22.16
C PRO A 53 -10.83 2.25 22.59
N PHE A 54 -10.78 1.24 21.71
CA PHE A 54 -10.16 -0.03 22.06
C PHE A 54 -8.68 0.15 22.37
N THR A 55 -7.95 0.88 21.52
CA THR A 55 -6.52 1.08 21.71
C THR A 55 -6.23 1.91 22.95
N PHE A 56 -6.98 3.00 23.15
CA PHE A 56 -6.79 3.85 24.31
C PHE A 56 -7.06 3.10 25.62
N GLU A 57 -8.23 2.45 25.72
CA GLU A 57 -8.64 1.67 26.90
C GLU A 57 -7.65 0.54 27.18
N TYR A 58 -7.29 -0.23 26.15
CA TYR A 58 -6.39 -1.38 26.31
C TYR A 58 -4.99 -0.95 26.74
N THR A 59 -4.45 0.13 26.15
CA THR A 59 -3.14 0.67 26.53
C THR A 59 -3.17 1.21 27.96
N ARG A 60 -4.25 1.91 28.35
CA ARG A 60 -4.44 2.42 29.72
C ARG A 60 -4.47 1.30 30.76
N ASP A 61 -5.17 0.21 30.46
CA ASP A 61 -5.24 -0.96 31.34
C ASP A 61 -3.88 -1.67 31.49
N HIS A 62 -2.94 -1.41 30.56
CA HIS A 62 -1.58 -1.94 30.54
C HIS A 62 -0.52 -0.83 30.64
N ILE A 63 -0.84 0.29 31.31
CA ILE A 63 0.04 1.46 31.44
C ILE A 63 1.43 1.12 32.00
N ASP A 64 1.52 0.03 32.78
CA ASP A 64 2.77 -0.44 33.35
C ASP A 64 3.84 -0.82 32.30
N ASP A 65 3.42 -1.24 31.10
CA ASP A 65 4.32 -1.55 29.99
C ASP A 65 4.86 -0.29 29.29
N PHE A 66 4.28 0.88 29.59
CA PHE A 66 4.61 2.18 28.97
C PHE A 66 5.23 3.19 29.96
N LYS A 67 5.67 2.77 31.15
CA LYS A 67 6.22 3.67 32.20
C LYS A 67 7.36 4.59 31.76
N GLN A 68 8.08 4.23 30.69
CA GLN A 68 9.20 5.01 30.15
C GLN A 68 8.83 5.79 28.87
N ASP A 69 7.61 5.61 28.36
CA ASP A 69 7.16 6.23 27.11
C ASP A 69 6.36 7.51 27.42
N VAL A 70 7.09 8.61 27.60
CA VAL A 70 6.52 9.90 28.01
C VAL A 70 5.42 10.42 27.07
N GLU A 71 5.50 10.10 25.77
CA GLU A 71 4.52 10.56 24.78
C GLU A 71 3.21 9.76 24.91
N VAL A 72 3.30 8.43 25.06
CA VAL A 72 2.12 7.59 25.31
C VAL A 72 1.47 7.95 26.65
N LEU A 73 2.27 8.16 27.69
CA LEU A 73 1.77 8.57 29.00
C LEU A 73 1.04 9.91 28.94
N GLY A 74 1.60 10.90 28.22
CA GLY A 74 0.97 12.20 28.03
C GLY A 74 -0.40 12.11 27.35
N ILE A 75 -0.51 11.28 26.30
CA ILE A 75 -1.77 10.99 25.61
C ILE A 75 -2.79 10.34 26.56
N LEU A 76 -2.37 9.34 27.35
CA LEU A 76 -3.27 8.61 28.25
C LEU A 76 -3.76 9.47 29.42
N GLU A 77 -2.93 10.40 29.90
CA GLU A 77 -3.26 11.30 31.00
C GLU A 77 -4.26 12.38 30.59
N HIS A 78 -4.15 12.92 29.37
CA HIS A 78 -4.94 14.07 28.90
C HIS A 78 -6.03 13.70 27.89
N GLY A 79 -6.17 12.42 27.54
CA GLY A 79 -7.17 11.96 26.58
C GLY A 79 -8.58 11.97 27.15
N GLU A 80 -9.50 12.67 26.48
CA GLU A 80 -10.90 12.77 26.86
C GLU A 80 -11.80 12.01 25.88
N TYR A 81 -12.74 11.23 26.40
CA TYR A 81 -13.67 10.47 25.55
C TYR A 81 -14.81 11.36 25.04
N GLN A 82 -14.86 11.57 23.73
CA GLN A 82 -15.83 12.38 23.01
C GLN A 82 -17.06 11.59 22.50
N GLY A 83 -17.11 10.27 22.74
CA GLY A 83 -18.17 9.40 22.21
C GLY A 83 -17.81 8.74 20.89
N LEU A 84 -18.71 7.93 20.32
CA LEU A 84 -18.54 7.43 18.95
C LEU A 84 -19.22 8.41 17.97
N PRO A 85 -18.59 8.72 16.82
CA PRO A 85 -17.42 8.07 16.23
C PRO A 85 -16.04 8.65 16.61
N ASP A 86 -15.96 9.65 17.50
CA ASP A 86 -14.77 10.51 17.66
C ASP A 86 -13.72 10.03 18.70
N GLY A 87 -14.10 9.11 19.58
CA GLY A 87 -13.24 8.35 20.49
C GLY A 87 -12.55 9.20 21.54
N TYR A 88 -11.27 8.95 21.78
CA TYR A 88 -10.48 9.74 22.71
C TYR A 88 -9.75 10.85 21.97
N GLU A 89 -10.02 12.10 22.32
CA GLU A 89 -9.29 13.27 21.81
C GLU A 89 -8.25 13.74 22.82
N CYS A 90 -7.07 14.12 22.35
CA CYS A 90 -6.02 14.75 23.16
C CYS A 90 -5.30 15.82 22.35
N TYR A 91 -4.96 16.93 22.99
CA TYR A 91 -4.11 17.97 22.40
C TYR A 91 -2.67 17.78 22.87
N SER A 92 -1.76 17.41 21.96
CA SER A 92 -0.34 17.23 22.29
C SER A 92 0.48 18.51 22.17
N PHE A 93 -0.07 19.56 21.52
CA PHE A 93 0.52 20.89 21.46
C PHE A 93 -0.52 21.95 21.10
N ILE A 94 -0.45 23.09 21.78
CA ILE A 94 -1.23 24.30 21.47
C ILE A 94 -0.31 25.49 21.70
N SER A 95 -0.10 26.32 20.68
CA SER A 95 0.64 27.57 20.81
C SER A 95 0.06 28.65 19.89
N GLU A 96 0.09 29.89 20.35
CA GLU A 96 -0.21 31.04 19.50
C GLU A 96 0.90 31.17 18.42
N PHE A 97 0.49 31.37 17.17
CA PHE A 97 1.37 31.37 16.01
C PHE A 97 1.86 32.78 15.73
N HIS A 98 3.13 33.03 16.09
CA HIS A 98 3.77 34.33 15.90
C HIS A 98 4.91 34.30 14.86
N ASP A 99 5.47 33.13 14.59
CA ASP A 99 6.59 32.96 13.67
C ASP A 99 6.65 31.55 13.05
N ARG A 100 7.42 31.41 11.96
CA ARG A 100 7.55 30.15 11.22
C ARG A 100 8.32 29.06 11.97
N GLY A 101 9.15 29.39 12.96
CA GLY A 101 9.86 28.40 13.77
C GLY A 101 8.92 27.54 14.60
N LEU A 102 7.76 28.08 15.00
CA LEU A 102 6.69 27.31 15.66
C LEU A 102 6.09 26.23 14.75
N LEU A 103 6.10 26.43 13.43
CA LEU A 103 5.61 25.41 12.50
C LEU A 103 6.51 24.17 12.55
N THR A 104 7.83 24.34 12.57
CA THR A 104 8.76 23.21 12.70
C THR A 104 8.60 22.47 14.04
N ILE A 105 8.30 23.19 15.12
CA ILE A 105 8.02 22.57 16.43
C ILE A 105 6.72 21.77 16.37
N ALA A 106 5.67 22.34 15.77
CA ALA A 106 4.38 21.67 15.62
C ALA A 106 4.48 20.43 14.71
N GLU A 107 5.19 20.52 13.58
CA GLU A 107 5.47 19.38 12.69
C GLU A 107 6.25 18.28 13.40
N LYS A 108 7.28 18.63 14.18
CA LYS A 108 8.00 17.65 15.00
C LYS A 108 7.04 16.98 16.00
N ARG A 109 6.15 17.75 16.64
CA ARG A 109 5.18 17.19 17.59
C ARG A 109 4.18 16.28 16.91
N VAL A 110 3.76 16.56 15.67
CA VAL A 110 2.95 15.63 14.86
C VAL A 110 3.68 14.30 14.74
N SER A 111 4.93 14.30 14.28
CA SER A 111 5.72 13.07 14.11
C SER A 111 5.93 12.31 15.43
N ASP A 112 6.20 13.02 16.53
CA ASP A 112 6.35 12.40 17.85
C ASP A 112 5.03 11.74 18.32
N THR A 113 3.90 12.43 18.09
CA THR A 113 2.54 11.96 18.45
C THR A 113 2.14 10.76 17.59
N GLU A 114 2.37 10.81 16.27
CA GLU A 114 2.14 9.68 15.36
C GLU A 114 2.94 8.45 15.80
N ALA A 115 4.22 8.63 16.11
CA ALA A 115 5.07 7.55 16.58
C ALA A 115 4.54 6.93 17.88
N ALA A 116 3.99 7.73 18.80
CA ALA A 116 3.38 7.25 20.04
C ALA A 116 2.12 6.41 19.77
N VAL A 117 1.20 6.92 18.94
CA VAL A 117 -0.03 6.20 18.55
C VAL A 117 0.32 4.88 17.85
N ILE A 118 1.32 4.87 16.96
CA ILE A 118 1.78 3.65 16.29
C ILE A 118 2.29 2.61 17.30
N ARG A 119 2.97 3.03 18.37
CA ARG A 119 3.41 2.10 19.43
C ARG A 119 2.23 1.53 20.21
N MET A 120 1.24 2.35 20.56
CA MET A 120 0.00 1.88 21.20
C MET A 120 -0.74 0.86 20.29
N HIS A 121 -0.87 1.17 19.00
CA HIS A 121 -1.47 0.27 18.02
C HIS A 121 -0.72 -1.05 17.88
N LYS A 122 0.62 -1.01 17.79
CA LYS A 122 1.44 -2.23 17.73
C LYS A 122 1.22 -3.12 18.94
N TYR A 123 1.21 -2.53 20.14
CA TYR A 123 0.94 -3.27 21.37
C TYR A 123 -0.43 -3.98 21.35
N VAL A 124 -1.46 -3.28 20.88
CA VAL A 124 -2.81 -3.84 20.69
C VAL A 124 -2.81 -4.93 19.63
N MET A 125 -2.18 -4.71 18.48
CA MET A 125 -2.11 -5.69 17.39
C MET A 125 -1.36 -6.95 17.80
N ASP A 126 -0.27 -6.82 18.55
CA ASP A 126 0.51 -7.94 19.09
C ASP A 126 -0.33 -8.75 20.08
N TYR A 127 -1.08 -8.08 20.96
CA TYR A 127 -2.02 -8.75 21.88
C TYR A 127 -3.12 -9.53 21.14
N LEU A 128 -3.67 -8.95 20.08
CA LEU A 128 -4.75 -9.54 19.30
C LEU A 128 -4.27 -10.58 18.27
N GLU A 129 -2.96 -10.85 18.20
CA GLU A 129 -2.33 -11.63 17.13
C GLU A 129 -2.71 -11.11 15.72
N LEU A 130 -3.06 -9.82 15.61
CA LEU A 130 -3.28 -9.14 14.33
C LEU A 130 -1.96 -8.98 13.55
N GLY A 131 -0.82 -9.36 14.13
CA GLY A 131 0.48 -9.45 13.45
C GLY A 131 0.54 -10.36 12.22
N GLN A 132 -0.55 -11.06 11.87
CA GLN A 132 -0.72 -11.77 10.60
C GLN A 132 -1.78 -11.17 9.65
N LEU A 133 -2.42 -10.05 10.02
CA LEU A 133 -3.40 -9.35 9.20
C LEU A 133 -2.87 -7.95 8.85
N LYS A 134 -2.81 -7.72 7.53
CA LYS A 134 -2.16 -6.59 6.85
C LYS A 134 -2.54 -5.22 7.44
N ARG A 135 -1.52 -4.37 7.63
CA ARG A 135 -1.64 -2.98 8.08
C ARG A 135 -2.49 -2.20 7.07
N HIS A 136 -3.51 -1.48 7.52
CA HIS A 136 -4.35 -0.62 6.68
C HIS A 136 -4.43 0.75 7.34
N GLY A 137 -3.96 1.81 6.67
CA GLY A 137 -3.87 3.15 7.25
C GLY A 137 -2.95 4.13 6.50
N GLU A 138 -1.96 3.63 5.76
CA GLU A 138 -1.52 4.35 4.57
C GLU A 138 -2.68 4.25 3.56
N ARG A 139 -2.98 5.28 2.76
CA ARG A 139 -3.42 4.95 1.40
C ARG A 139 -2.30 4.07 0.89
N GLU A 140 -2.51 2.75 0.87
CA GLU A 140 -1.65 1.88 0.09
C GLU A 140 -1.57 2.62 -1.26
N ALA A 141 -0.36 2.99 -1.68
CA ALA A 141 -0.08 2.80 -3.08
C ALA A 141 -0.57 1.37 -3.31
N ILE A 142 -1.76 1.23 -3.94
CA ILE A 142 -2.35 -0.08 -4.24
C ILE A 142 -1.17 -0.86 -4.75
N PHE A 143 -0.74 -1.92 -4.05
CA PHE A 143 0.42 -2.67 -4.49
C PHE A 143 0.06 -3.19 -5.86
N ASN A 144 0.55 -2.50 -6.88
CA ASN A 144 0.04 -2.60 -8.22
C ASN A 144 1.04 -3.39 -9.05
N ILE A 145 0.67 -3.65 -10.29
CA ILE A 145 1.52 -4.41 -11.20
C ILE A 145 2.88 -3.73 -11.35
N GLN A 146 2.93 -2.39 -11.43
CA GLN A 146 4.18 -1.65 -11.53
C GLN A 146 5.07 -1.81 -10.28
N ASP A 147 4.48 -1.83 -9.08
CA ASP A 147 5.23 -2.08 -7.83
C ASP A 147 5.83 -3.49 -7.81
N ALA A 148 5.05 -4.50 -8.23
CA ALA A 148 5.54 -5.87 -8.33
C ALA A 148 6.68 -6.02 -9.35
N PHE A 149 6.59 -5.29 -10.47
CA PHE A 149 7.65 -5.23 -11.47
C PHE A 149 8.93 -4.57 -10.92
N GLY A 150 8.78 -3.49 -10.15
CA GLY A 150 9.88 -2.83 -9.46
C GLY A 150 10.59 -3.77 -8.47
N GLU A 151 9.83 -4.49 -7.65
CA GLU A 151 10.39 -5.46 -6.70
C GLU A 151 11.13 -6.60 -7.43
N PHE A 152 10.54 -7.14 -8.51
CA PHE A 152 11.20 -8.13 -9.35
C PHE A 152 12.55 -7.62 -9.88
N LEU A 153 12.56 -6.42 -10.47
CA LEU A 153 13.78 -5.82 -11.01
C LEU A 153 14.83 -5.58 -9.92
N CYS A 154 14.44 -5.10 -8.73
CA CYS A 154 15.36 -4.96 -7.60
C CYS A 154 15.99 -6.30 -7.19
N ASP A 155 15.21 -7.39 -7.19
CA ASP A 155 15.72 -8.73 -6.88
C ASP A 155 16.65 -9.28 -7.97
N GLN A 156 16.36 -8.98 -9.25
CA GLN A 156 17.21 -9.38 -10.36
C GLN A 156 18.52 -8.57 -10.39
N HIS A 157 18.50 -7.28 -10.09
CA HIS A 157 19.68 -6.42 -10.08
C HIS A 157 20.76 -6.90 -9.10
N LYS A 158 20.35 -7.49 -7.97
CA LYS A 158 21.27 -8.08 -6.98
C LYS A 158 22.03 -9.30 -7.50
N ARG A 159 21.56 -9.94 -8.59
CA ARG A 159 22.03 -11.26 -9.04
C ARG A 159 22.58 -11.27 -10.47
N LEU A 160 22.08 -10.38 -11.33
CA LEU A 160 22.44 -10.32 -12.74
C LEU A 160 23.56 -9.31 -12.99
N ALA A 161 24.40 -9.58 -13.99
CA ALA A 161 25.31 -8.58 -14.52
C ALA A 161 24.53 -7.43 -15.17
N GLU A 162 25.06 -6.21 -15.10
CA GLU A 162 24.43 -4.96 -15.57
C GLU A 162 23.82 -5.07 -16.98
N LYS A 163 24.59 -5.53 -17.96
CA LYS A 163 24.11 -5.73 -19.35
C LYS A 163 22.92 -6.69 -19.45
N THR A 164 22.84 -7.69 -18.59
CA THR A 164 21.71 -8.64 -18.57
C THR A 164 20.52 -8.03 -17.86
N TYR A 165 20.77 -7.29 -16.78
CA TYR A 165 19.75 -6.53 -16.07
C TYR A 165 19.08 -5.47 -16.98
N ASP A 166 19.84 -4.77 -17.82
CA ASP A 166 19.29 -3.82 -18.80
C ASP A 166 18.28 -4.49 -19.75
N HIS A 167 18.55 -5.74 -20.16
CA HIS A 167 17.59 -6.50 -20.97
C HIS A 167 16.30 -6.82 -20.21
N TYR A 168 16.39 -7.06 -18.90
CA TYR A 168 15.21 -7.27 -18.06
C TYR A 168 14.40 -5.99 -17.93
N VAL A 169 15.05 -4.86 -17.61
CA VAL A 169 14.39 -3.55 -17.51
C VAL A 169 13.62 -3.23 -18.80
N ASN A 170 14.27 -3.40 -19.97
CA ASN A 170 13.62 -3.15 -21.25
C ASN A 170 12.45 -4.11 -21.53
N ALA A 171 12.60 -5.39 -21.22
CA ALA A 171 11.53 -6.38 -21.41
C ALA A 171 10.31 -6.07 -20.54
N ILE A 172 10.54 -5.74 -19.26
CA ILE A 172 9.49 -5.39 -18.32
C ILE A 172 8.78 -4.10 -18.74
N GLY A 173 9.50 -3.06 -19.17
CA GLY A 173 8.87 -1.83 -19.65
C GLY A 173 8.00 -2.04 -20.90
N LEU A 174 8.41 -2.92 -21.81
CA LEU A 174 7.59 -3.31 -22.96
C LEU A 174 6.35 -4.10 -22.53
N PHE A 175 6.47 -4.96 -21.52
CA PHE A 175 5.33 -5.71 -21.00
C PHE A 175 4.35 -4.79 -20.26
N GLU A 176 4.84 -3.82 -19.49
CA GLU A 176 4.02 -2.77 -18.88
C GLU A 176 3.22 -2.01 -19.94
N THR A 177 3.88 -1.58 -21.02
CA THR A 177 3.21 -0.94 -22.17
C THR A 177 2.16 -1.86 -22.81
N CYS A 178 2.46 -3.15 -22.94
CA CYS A 178 1.50 -4.13 -23.46
C CYS A 178 0.27 -4.25 -22.57
N LEU A 179 0.45 -4.32 -21.25
CA LEU A 179 -0.66 -4.41 -20.29
C LEU A 179 -1.50 -3.13 -20.25
N ASP A 180 -0.87 -1.96 -20.32
CA ASP A 180 -1.58 -0.69 -20.34
C ASP A 180 -2.45 -0.51 -21.59
N VAL A 181 -2.09 -1.15 -22.71
CA VAL A 181 -2.86 -1.10 -23.96
C VAL A 181 -3.87 -2.24 -24.09
N TYR A 182 -3.52 -3.45 -23.65
CA TYR A 182 -4.29 -4.67 -23.95
C TYR A 182 -4.85 -5.38 -22.70
N GLY A 183 -4.42 -5.03 -21.49
CA GLY A 183 -4.76 -5.74 -20.25
C GLY A 183 -6.26 -5.77 -19.95
N GLU A 184 -6.99 -4.73 -20.36
CA GLU A 184 -8.43 -4.63 -20.18
C GLU A 184 -9.22 -5.75 -20.90
N ILE A 185 -8.68 -6.27 -22.02
CA ILE A 185 -9.36 -7.27 -22.87
C ILE A 185 -9.68 -8.54 -22.09
N TYR A 186 -8.84 -8.90 -21.12
CA TYR A 186 -8.95 -10.12 -20.34
C TYR A 186 -9.71 -9.94 -19.02
N LEU A 187 -10.19 -8.73 -18.71
CA LEU A 187 -11.02 -8.48 -17.54
C LEU A 187 -12.44 -9.02 -17.72
N ASP A 188 -13.04 -9.47 -16.61
CA ASP A 188 -14.49 -9.67 -16.53
C ASP A 188 -15.26 -8.35 -16.67
N ASP A 189 -16.54 -8.42 -17.06
CA ASP A 189 -17.36 -7.24 -17.35
C ASP A 189 -17.47 -6.28 -16.15
N GLN A 190 -17.45 -6.82 -14.93
CA GLN A 190 -17.52 -6.01 -13.73
C GLN A 190 -16.25 -5.15 -13.57
N LYS A 191 -15.08 -5.78 -13.56
CA LYS A 191 -13.80 -5.07 -13.38
C LYS A 191 -13.48 -4.14 -14.53
N ARG A 192 -13.87 -4.52 -15.75
CA ARG A 192 -13.80 -3.65 -16.92
C ARG A 192 -14.63 -2.39 -16.71
N GLY A 193 -15.89 -2.54 -16.30
CA GLY A 193 -16.77 -1.43 -16.01
C GLY A 193 -16.26 -0.53 -14.86
N GLU A 194 -15.62 -1.11 -13.85
CA GLU A 194 -14.97 -0.35 -12.76
C GLU A 194 -13.78 0.47 -13.29
N PHE A 195 -12.91 -0.13 -14.10
CA PHE A 195 -11.74 0.52 -14.69
C PHE A 195 -12.13 1.65 -15.66
N GLU A 196 -13.07 1.40 -16.57
CA GLU A 196 -13.59 2.43 -17.48
C GLU A 196 -14.19 3.62 -16.72
N GLN A 197 -14.92 3.34 -15.63
CA GLN A 197 -15.48 4.41 -14.79
C GLN A 197 -14.40 5.20 -14.07
N ALA A 198 -13.34 4.54 -13.60
CA ALA A 198 -12.21 5.20 -13.00
C ALA A 198 -11.53 6.14 -14.01
N GLN A 199 -11.28 5.67 -15.23
CA GLN A 199 -10.73 6.47 -16.32
C GLN A 199 -11.61 7.69 -16.64
N LYS A 200 -12.94 7.51 -16.72
CA LYS A 200 -13.89 8.60 -16.97
C LYS A 200 -13.92 9.65 -15.85
N LYS A 201 -13.75 9.23 -14.59
CA LYS A 201 -13.81 10.15 -13.41
C LYS A 201 -12.56 11.01 -13.24
N GLN A 202 -11.40 10.57 -13.73
CA GLN A 202 -10.12 11.25 -13.48
C GLN A 202 -9.77 12.35 -14.51
N GLY A 203 -10.66 12.63 -15.46
CA GLY A 203 -10.51 13.75 -16.40
C GLY A 203 -9.35 13.53 -17.37
N SER A 204 -8.40 14.48 -17.42
CA SER A 204 -7.27 14.49 -18.35
C SER A 204 -6.05 13.67 -17.91
N GLN A 205 -6.09 13.03 -16.75
CA GLN A 205 -5.01 12.17 -16.27
C GLN A 205 -5.29 10.72 -16.67
N GLU A 206 -4.37 10.12 -17.43
CA GLU A 206 -4.49 8.74 -17.91
C GLU A 206 -4.28 7.76 -16.75
N ILE A 207 -5.30 6.96 -16.44
CA ILE A 207 -5.18 5.81 -15.53
C ILE A 207 -4.62 4.64 -16.33
N LEU A 208 -3.37 4.29 -16.03
CA LEU A 208 -2.69 3.12 -16.58
C LEU A 208 -3.14 1.85 -15.87
N PHE A 209 -3.38 0.78 -16.63
CA PHE A 209 -3.80 -0.52 -16.12
C PHE A 209 -2.86 -1.03 -15.03
N THR A 210 -1.55 -0.93 -15.28
CA THR A 210 -0.50 -1.44 -14.40
C THR A 210 -0.36 -0.66 -13.10
N LYS A 211 -0.83 0.59 -13.06
CA LYS A 211 -0.88 1.43 -11.86
C LYS A 211 -2.20 1.32 -11.10
N TYR A 212 -3.23 0.79 -11.76
CA TYR A 212 -4.57 0.69 -11.18
C TYR A 212 -4.80 -0.67 -10.51
N PHE A 213 -4.39 -1.74 -11.16
CA PHE A 213 -4.71 -3.09 -10.70
C PHE A 213 -3.61 -3.71 -9.84
N HIS A 214 -4.05 -4.48 -8.85
CA HIS A 214 -3.20 -5.39 -8.09
C HIS A 214 -2.75 -6.57 -8.99
N PRO A 215 -1.50 -7.07 -8.85
CA PRO A 215 -0.94 -8.16 -9.66
C PRO A 215 -1.79 -9.41 -9.79
N SER A 216 -2.64 -9.70 -8.79
CA SER A 216 -3.55 -10.85 -8.80
C SER A 216 -4.58 -10.82 -9.92
N ILE A 217 -4.71 -9.70 -10.65
CA ILE A 217 -5.52 -9.62 -11.86
C ILE A 217 -4.88 -10.34 -13.04
N LEU A 218 -3.55 -10.49 -13.03
CA LEU A 218 -2.82 -11.05 -14.16
C LEU A 218 -3.02 -12.56 -14.23
N HIS A 219 -3.28 -13.02 -15.45
CA HIS A 219 -3.48 -14.40 -15.83
C HIS A 219 -2.38 -14.87 -16.78
N TYR A 220 -2.24 -16.18 -16.96
CA TYR A 220 -1.32 -16.78 -17.93
C TYR A 220 -1.46 -16.16 -19.33
N SER A 221 -2.70 -15.87 -19.74
CA SER A 221 -3.02 -15.27 -21.04
C SER A 221 -2.38 -13.90 -21.25
N ASP A 222 -2.13 -13.12 -20.21
CA ASP A 222 -1.49 -11.81 -20.34
C ASP A 222 -0.01 -11.96 -20.75
N PHE A 223 0.69 -12.90 -20.12
CA PHE A 223 2.06 -13.24 -20.45
C PHE A 223 2.16 -13.92 -21.82
N GLY A 224 1.25 -14.84 -22.13
CA GLY A 224 1.15 -15.47 -23.45
C GLY A 224 0.88 -14.45 -24.56
N HIS A 225 -0.06 -13.52 -24.35
CA HIS A 225 -0.33 -12.44 -25.30
C HIS A 225 0.93 -11.60 -25.59
N PHE A 226 1.71 -11.28 -24.56
CA PHE A 226 2.95 -10.58 -24.76
C PHE A 226 3.94 -11.37 -25.63
N LEU A 227 4.15 -12.64 -25.31
CA LEU A 227 5.16 -13.49 -25.95
C LEU A 227 4.77 -13.90 -27.38
N ASP A 228 3.48 -14.20 -27.62
CA ASP A 228 3.00 -14.80 -28.86
C ASP A 228 2.45 -13.78 -29.86
N TYR A 229 2.06 -12.60 -29.36
CA TYR A 229 1.48 -11.55 -30.19
C TYR A 229 2.25 -10.23 -30.11
N PHE A 230 2.39 -9.63 -28.93
CA PHE A 230 2.91 -8.27 -28.81
C PHE A 230 4.38 -8.18 -29.20
N LEU A 231 5.23 -9.01 -28.61
CA LEU A 231 6.66 -9.03 -28.86
C LEU A 231 6.98 -9.29 -30.35
N PRO A 232 6.43 -10.33 -31.03
CA PRO A 232 6.68 -10.59 -32.45
C PRO A 232 6.12 -9.55 -33.41
N ARG A 233 4.95 -8.97 -33.11
CA ARG A 233 4.23 -8.14 -34.09
C ARG A 233 4.32 -6.65 -33.84
N LYS A 234 4.65 -6.22 -32.61
CA LYS A 234 4.62 -4.81 -32.20
C LYS A 234 5.98 -4.27 -31.78
N VAL A 235 6.97 -5.14 -31.51
CA VAL A 235 8.29 -4.72 -31.07
C VAL A 235 9.33 -5.03 -32.16
N MET A 236 9.96 -3.98 -32.71
CA MET A 236 11.02 -4.11 -33.72
C MET A 236 12.36 -4.51 -33.07
N VAL A 237 12.52 -5.79 -32.75
CA VAL A 237 13.76 -6.36 -32.19
C VAL A 237 14.20 -7.61 -32.95
N GLY A 238 15.51 -7.83 -33.04
CA GLY A 238 16.06 -9.05 -33.62
C GLY A 238 15.81 -10.29 -32.74
N LYS A 239 15.87 -11.48 -33.36
CA LYS A 239 15.58 -12.79 -32.74
C LYS A 239 16.32 -13.03 -31.41
N ASP A 240 17.59 -12.63 -31.32
CA ASP A 240 18.38 -12.79 -30.09
C ASP A 240 17.92 -11.89 -28.95
N THR A 241 17.47 -10.67 -29.25
CA THR A 241 16.89 -9.76 -28.25
C THR A 241 15.52 -10.24 -27.81
N ALA A 242 14.68 -10.71 -28.75
CA ALA A 242 13.37 -11.30 -28.43
C ALA A 242 13.50 -12.51 -27.48
N LYS A 243 14.49 -13.39 -27.70
CA LYS A 243 14.82 -14.51 -26.78
C LYS A 243 15.13 -14.03 -25.36
N LYS A 244 15.93 -12.97 -25.22
CA LYS A 244 16.31 -12.42 -23.92
C LYS A 244 15.12 -11.80 -23.21
N TYR A 245 14.29 -11.03 -23.92
CA TYR A 245 13.10 -10.41 -23.35
C TYR A 245 12.11 -11.47 -22.86
N SER A 246 11.90 -12.50 -23.64
CA SER A 246 11.00 -13.59 -23.27
C SER A 246 11.51 -14.38 -22.08
N THR A 247 12.83 -14.56 -21.98
CA THR A 247 13.44 -15.14 -20.78
C THR A 247 13.13 -14.29 -19.54
N ALA A 248 13.24 -12.96 -19.64
CA ALA A 248 12.91 -12.06 -18.53
C ALA A 248 11.43 -12.15 -18.12
N ILE A 249 10.51 -12.21 -19.09
CA ILE A 249 9.06 -12.34 -18.82
C ILE A 249 8.69 -13.67 -18.20
N ILE A 250 9.30 -14.76 -18.66
CA ILE A 250 9.09 -16.09 -18.05
C ILE A 250 9.66 -16.10 -16.61
N CYS A 251 10.81 -15.46 -16.38
CA CYS A 251 11.36 -15.31 -15.03
C CYS A 251 10.44 -14.46 -14.14
N LEU A 252 9.86 -13.38 -14.66
CA LEU A 252 8.87 -12.56 -13.95
C LEU A 252 7.66 -13.39 -13.55
N TYR A 253 7.04 -14.11 -14.49
CA TYR A 253 5.87 -14.95 -14.22
C TYR A 253 6.13 -15.94 -13.07
N LYS A 254 7.26 -16.64 -13.12
CA LYS A 254 7.69 -17.56 -12.06
C LYS A 254 7.85 -16.86 -10.73
N TRP A 255 8.57 -15.75 -10.72
CA TRP A 255 8.85 -15.00 -9.51
C TRP A 255 7.54 -14.48 -8.87
N MET A 256 6.60 -13.99 -9.68
CA MET A 256 5.29 -13.52 -9.20
C MET A 256 4.45 -14.68 -8.63
N HIS A 257 4.54 -15.86 -9.23
CA HIS A 257 3.88 -17.07 -8.71
C HIS A 257 4.49 -17.52 -7.39
N GLU A 258 5.82 -17.59 -7.30
CA GLU A 258 6.55 -17.97 -6.07
C GLU A 258 6.28 -17.00 -4.91
N LYS A 259 6.11 -15.70 -5.22
CA LYS A 259 5.70 -14.66 -4.25
C LYS A 259 4.22 -14.70 -3.87
N GLY A 260 3.41 -15.50 -4.58
CA GLY A 260 1.97 -15.60 -4.37
C GLY A 260 1.18 -14.41 -4.91
N TYR A 261 1.77 -13.59 -5.80
CA TYR A 261 1.11 -12.43 -6.41
C TYR A 261 0.07 -12.83 -7.46
N ILE A 262 0.33 -13.93 -8.18
CA ILE A 262 -0.60 -14.50 -9.17
C ILE A 262 -0.97 -15.93 -8.79
N LYS A 263 -2.24 -16.31 -9.03
CA LYS A 263 -2.72 -17.68 -8.78
C LYS A 263 -2.47 -18.55 -10.01
N THR A 264 -2.09 -19.79 -9.77
CA THR A 264 -2.16 -20.85 -10.79
C THR A 264 -3.61 -21.31 -10.84
N VAL A 265 -4.40 -20.73 -11.76
CA VAL A 265 -5.73 -21.26 -12.03
C VAL A 265 -5.60 -22.21 -13.22
N ASP A 266 -5.87 -23.47 -12.92
CA ASP A 266 -5.78 -24.65 -13.76
C ASP A 266 -6.66 -24.54 -15.02
N VAL A 267 -6.04 -24.35 -16.20
CA VAL A 267 -6.34 -25.07 -17.46
C VAL A 267 -5.06 -25.03 -18.33
N LYS A 268 -4.28 -26.13 -18.32
CA LYS A 268 -3.14 -26.48 -19.21
C LYS A 268 -1.80 -25.72 -19.07
N GLY A 269 -1.74 -24.41 -18.90
CA GLY A 269 -0.46 -23.67 -19.00
C GLY A 269 0.54 -23.86 -17.84
N ASP A 270 1.40 -24.89 -17.88
CA ASP A 270 2.64 -24.95 -17.08
C ASP A 270 3.67 -23.95 -17.66
N ILE A 271 4.61 -23.48 -16.85
CA ILE A 271 5.84 -22.78 -17.27
C ILE A 271 6.51 -23.46 -18.48
N SER A 272 6.42 -24.79 -18.56
CA SER A 272 6.92 -25.56 -19.70
C SER A 272 6.16 -25.27 -20.99
N GLU A 273 4.84 -25.07 -20.93
CA GLU A 273 4.01 -24.68 -22.08
C GLU A 273 4.35 -23.24 -22.50
N LEU A 274 4.45 -22.30 -21.56
CA LEU A 274 4.90 -20.92 -21.82
C LEU A 274 6.25 -20.86 -22.56
N ARG A 275 7.17 -21.77 -22.21
CA ARG A 275 8.48 -21.91 -22.85
C ARG A 275 8.39 -22.55 -24.24
N GLU A 276 7.48 -23.49 -24.43
CA GLU A 276 7.33 -24.24 -25.66
C GLU A 276 6.54 -23.44 -26.71
N ASP A 277 5.46 -22.78 -26.32
CA ASP A 277 4.69 -21.83 -27.14
C ASP A 277 5.62 -20.75 -27.69
N PHE A 278 6.45 -20.17 -26.81
CA PHE A 278 7.43 -19.17 -27.21
C PHE A 278 8.51 -19.72 -28.15
N ARG A 279 9.00 -20.95 -27.93
CA ARG A 279 9.98 -21.57 -28.83
C ARG A 279 9.43 -21.76 -30.23
N GLN A 280 8.18 -22.20 -30.36
CA GLN A 280 7.52 -22.37 -31.66
C GLN A 280 7.33 -21.03 -32.37
N ASN A 281 6.98 -19.97 -31.62
CA ASN A 281 6.78 -18.63 -32.17
C ASN A 281 8.07 -17.91 -32.56
N LEU A 282 9.21 -18.22 -31.93
CA LEU A 282 10.53 -17.72 -32.31
C LEU A 282 10.99 -18.11 -33.72
N ASP A 283 10.45 -19.19 -34.29
CA ASP A 283 10.76 -19.62 -35.65
C ASP A 283 9.97 -18.85 -36.71
N SER A 284 9.02 -18.02 -36.29
CA SER A 284 8.29 -17.08 -37.14
C SER A 284 8.91 -15.68 -37.22
N TYR A 285 10.00 -15.43 -36.47
CA TYR A 285 10.82 -14.21 -36.47
C TYR A 285 11.91 -14.21 -37.54
#